data_AF-A0A1S3CUN6-F1
#
_entry.id   AF-A0A1S3CUN6-F1
#
_cell.length_a   1.000
_cell.length_b   1.000
_cell.length_c   1.000
_cell.angle_alpha   90.00
_cell.angle_beta   90.00
_cell.angle_gamma   90.00
#
_symmetry.space_group_name_H-M   'P 1'
#
loop_
_entity.id
_entity.type
_entity.pdbx_description
1 polymer ?
#
loop_
_entity_poly.entity_id
_entity_poly.type
_entity_poly.pdbx_seq_one_letter_code
_entity_poly.pdbx_strand_id
1 'polypeptide(L)'
;MLLVTSKILNREGKNKTSKQPRLVTLLSDYNPQEDWYLGKRSIKTPLKILNREGKNKTSKQQFVKFWFGTGGAGYCISRALALKMLPIASGGKFISICEKIRLPDDCTMGYIIEHRLQRPMTVIEEFHSHLEPMKFLHQDKFSQQVTFSYMQYAKDVVNRLNIESFDTSVDPTRFLSLHCLLFPYFTYCPK
;
A
#
# COMPACT_ATOMS: atom_id res chain seq x y z
N MET A 1 -1.22 13.73 -5.45
CA MET A 1 -0.81 12.33 -5.24
C MET A 1 -2.08 11.50 -5.09
N LEU A 2 -2.17 10.36 -5.77
CA LEU A 2 -3.27 9.40 -5.63
C LEU A 2 -2.80 8.26 -4.71
N LEU A 3 -3.53 7.99 -3.63
CA LEU A 3 -3.32 6.81 -2.80
C LEU A 3 -4.16 5.65 -3.34
N VAL A 4 -3.50 4.51 -3.57
CA VAL A 4 -4.12 3.24 -3.95
C VAL A 4 -3.99 2.29 -2.76
N THR A 5 -5.08 2.08 -2.02
CA THR A 5 -5.16 1.12 -0.91
C THR A 5 -6.61 0.78 -0.61
N SER A 6 -6.84 -0.35 0.06
CA SER A 6 -8.17 -0.78 0.52
C SER A 6 -8.45 -0.49 2.01
N LYS A 7 -7.46 0.02 2.78
CA LYS A 7 -7.57 0.14 4.24
C LYS A 7 -6.93 1.44 4.76
N ILE A 8 -7.72 2.52 4.81
CA ILE A 8 -7.35 3.80 5.47
C ILE A 8 -8.30 4.02 6.63
N LEU A 9 -7.77 4.39 7.79
CA LEU A 9 -8.58 4.99 8.84
C LEU A 9 -8.85 6.45 8.48
N ASN A 10 -10.01 6.70 7.89
CA ASN A 10 -10.46 8.05 7.57
C ASN A 10 -11.01 8.77 8.80
N ARG A 11 -10.83 10.09 8.82
CA ARG A 11 -11.53 11.01 9.73
C ARG A 11 -12.89 11.33 9.11
N GLU A 12 -13.95 10.68 9.57
CA GLU A 12 -15.32 11.15 9.29
C GLU A 12 -15.79 12.00 10.48
N GLY A 13 -15.86 13.32 10.30
CA GLY A 13 -16.37 14.24 11.32
C GLY A 13 -15.80 15.65 11.26
N LYS A 14 -16.66 16.63 11.00
CA LYS A 14 -16.39 18.08 10.86
C LYS A 14 -16.11 18.81 12.20
N ASN A 15 -15.52 18.18 13.22
CA ASN A 15 -15.19 18.88 14.47
C ASN A 15 -13.67 18.98 14.74
N LYS A 16 -13.25 20.21 15.03
CA LYS A 16 -11.89 20.74 15.08
C LYS A 16 -11.11 20.28 16.33
N THR A 17 -10.17 19.35 16.12
CA THR A 17 -8.91 19.20 16.88
C THR A 17 -7.79 18.83 15.89
N SER A 18 -6.54 19.19 16.24
CA SER A 18 -5.42 19.58 15.36
C SER A 18 -4.58 18.46 14.71
N LYS A 19 -4.96 17.17 14.83
CA LYS A 19 -4.16 16.10 14.22
C LYS A 19 -4.54 15.87 12.75
N GLN A 20 -3.67 16.33 11.85
CA GLN A 20 -3.72 16.03 10.42
C GLN A 20 -3.40 14.55 10.18
N PRO A 21 -4.08 13.83 9.26
CA PRO A 21 -3.73 12.45 8.95
C PRO A 21 -2.28 12.33 8.50
N ARG A 22 -1.54 11.34 9.01
CA ARG A 22 -0.11 11.13 8.73
C ARG A 22 0.19 11.09 7.24
N LEU A 23 -0.71 10.51 6.43
CA LEU A 23 -0.60 10.48 4.98
C LEU A 23 -0.46 11.88 4.38
N VAL A 24 -1.25 12.86 4.82
CA VAL A 24 -1.22 14.20 4.23
C VAL A 24 0.10 14.90 4.55
N THR A 25 0.60 14.74 5.79
CA THR A 25 1.91 15.25 6.19
C THR A 25 3.05 14.57 5.44
N LEU A 26 2.98 13.26 5.21
CA LEU A 26 3.96 12.57 4.38
C LEU A 26 3.96 13.13 2.94
N LEU A 27 2.77 13.29 2.36
CA LEU A 27 2.64 13.68 0.95
C LEU A 27 2.99 15.15 0.69
N SER A 28 3.04 16.02 1.71
CA SER A 28 3.47 17.41 1.55
C SER A 28 4.95 17.55 1.18
N ASP A 29 5.76 16.53 1.48
CA ASP A 29 7.19 16.53 1.20
C ASP A 29 7.51 16.17 -0.26
N TYR A 30 6.50 15.84 -1.08
CA TYR A 30 6.67 15.36 -2.44
C TYR A 30 5.97 16.26 -3.47
N ASN A 31 6.75 16.79 -4.41
CA ASN A 31 6.23 17.57 -5.53
C ASN A 31 5.36 16.71 -6.47
N PRO A 32 4.06 16.98 -6.64
CA PRO A 32 3.18 16.15 -7.47
C PRO A 32 3.46 16.21 -8.98
N GLN A 33 4.32 17.14 -9.43
CA GLN A 33 4.76 17.27 -10.82
C GLN A 33 5.99 16.40 -11.15
N GLU A 34 6.59 15.75 -10.16
CA GLU A 34 7.68 14.80 -10.32
C GLU A 34 7.17 13.35 -10.29
N ASP A 35 7.97 12.42 -10.78
CA ASP A 35 7.60 11.01 -10.95
C ASP A 35 7.72 10.22 -9.63
N TRP A 36 6.77 10.39 -8.71
CA TRP A 36 6.74 9.61 -7.46
C TRP A 36 5.93 8.32 -7.55
N TYR A 37 6.55 7.22 -7.12
CA TYR A 37 5.91 5.98 -6.73
C TYR A 37 6.34 5.63 -5.30
N LEU A 38 5.46 5.89 -4.33
CA LEU A 38 5.75 5.74 -2.90
C LEU A 38 5.02 4.53 -2.33
N GLY A 39 5.68 3.67 -1.58
CA GLY A 39 5.03 2.53 -0.94
C GLY A 39 6.01 1.64 -0.22
N LYS A 40 5.62 0.40 0.09
CA LYS A 40 6.49 -0.56 0.75
C LYS A 40 6.63 -1.85 -0.05
N ARG A 41 7.85 -2.40 -0.01
CA ARG A 41 8.22 -3.68 -0.60
C ARG A 41 8.02 -4.77 0.44
N SER A 42 6.85 -5.40 0.51
CA SER A 42 6.60 -6.44 1.52
C SER A 42 7.22 -7.81 1.19
N ILE A 43 8.07 -7.92 0.15
CA ILE A 43 8.83 -9.13 -0.20
C ILE A 43 10.34 -8.88 -0.13
N LYS A 44 11.13 -9.94 0.12
CA LYS A 44 12.58 -9.83 0.36
C LYS A 44 13.41 -9.60 -0.91
N THR A 45 12.92 -10.01 -2.07
CA THR A 45 13.63 -9.94 -3.34
C THR A 45 12.71 -9.41 -4.43
N PRO A 46 13.24 -8.71 -5.45
CA PRO A 46 12.39 -8.20 -6.53
C PRO A 46 11.75 -9.38 -7.27
N LEU A 47 10.52 -9.18 -7.73
CA LEU A 47 9.79 -10.20 -8.45
C LEU A 47 10.49 -10.47 -9.78
N LYS A 48 10.79 -11.75 -10.06
CA LYS A 48 11.46 -12.19 -11.28
C LYS A 48 10.47 -12.94 -12.17
N ILE A 49 10.18 -12.39 -13.35
CA ILE A 49 9.31 -13.06 -14.34
C ILE A 49 9.99 -13.21 -15.69
N LEU A 50 9.47 -14.10 -16.52
CA LEU A 50 9.89 -14.23 -17.91
C LEU A 50 9.46 -13.00 -18.71
N ASN A 51 10.39 -12.42 -19.48
CA ASN A 51 10.07 -11.34 -20.40
C ASN A 51 9.24 -11.87 -21.56
N ARG A 52 7.94 -11.57 -21.56
CA ARG A 52 7.00 -11.96 -22.63
C ARG A 52 6.86 -10.88 -23.71
N GLU A 53 7.69 -9.83 -23.69
CA GLU A 53 7.59 -8.69 -24.60
C GLU A 53 8.73 -8.59 -25.65
N GLY A 54 9.80 -9.36 -25.49
CA GLY A 54 10.96 -9.32 -26.38
C GLY A 54 10.64 -9.81 -27.79
N LYS A 55 10.75 -8.92 -28.79
CA LYS A 55 10.62 -9.26 -30.23
C LYS A 55 11.82 -10.03 -30.79
N ASN A 56 12.94 -10.10 -30.06
CA ASN A 56 14.14 -10.80 -30.51
C ASN A 56 14.19 -12.21 -29.92
N LYS A 57 13.77 -13.20 -30.73
CA LYS A 57 13.84 -14.64 -30.47
C LYS A 57 15.26 -15.22 -30.53
N THR A 58 16.28 -14.47 -30.14
CA THR A 58 17.66 -14.99 -30.02
C THR A 58 17.87 -15.58 -28.63
N SER A 59 17.47 -16.85 -28.49
CA SER A 59 18.06 -17.92 -27.67
C SER A 59 18.46 -17.71 -26.19
N LYS A 60 18.08 -16.63 -25.50
CA LYS A 60 18.11 -16.55 -24.03
C LYS A 60 16.76 -16.08 -23.51
N GLN A 61 16.09 -16.91 -22.71
CA GLN A 61 14.94 -16.50 -21.92
C GLN A 61 15.35 -15.30 -21.06
N GLN A 62 14.99 -14.09 -21.49
CA GLN A 62 15.28 -12.89 -20.72
C GLN A 62 14.32 -12.82 -19.55
N PHE A 63 14.84 -12.62 -18.35
CA PHE A 63 14.04 -12.38 -17.16
C PHE A 63 14.05 -10.90 -16.83
N VAL A 64 12.92 -10.40 -16.35
CA VAL A 64 12.80 -9.04 -15.82
C VAL A 64 12.66 -9.13 -14.31
N LYS A 65 13.28 -8.19 -13.62
CA LYS A 65 13.20 -8.04 -12.16
C LYS A 65 12.65 -6.65 -11.86
N PHE A 66 11.70 -6.56 -10.95
CA PHE A 66 11.12 -5.29 -10.52
C PHE A 66 10.56 -5.41 -9.10
N TRP A 67 10.50 -4.29 -8.39
CA TRP A 67 9.73 -4.17 -7.16
C TRP A 67 8.30 -3.70 -7.45
N PHE A 68 7.41 -3.95 -6.51
CA PHE A 68 6.04 -3.47 -6.55
C PHE A 68 5.57 -3.13 -5.14
N GLY A 69 4.65 -2.18 -5.06
CA GLY A 69 4.06 -1.71 -3.82
C GLY A 69 2.94 -2.66 -3.46
N THR A 70 3.06 -3.34 -2.33
CA THR A 70 2.09 -4.35 -1.93
C THR A 70 0.72 -3.71 -1.74
N GLY A 71 -0.28 -4.15 -2.50
CA GLY A 71 -1.61 -3.52 -2.52
C GLY A 71 -2.29 -3.50 -1.15
N GLY A 72 -2.02 -4.49 -0.31
CA GLY A 72 -2.51 -4.57 1.07
C GLY A 72 -1.87 -3.57 2.06
N ALA A 73 -0.70 -3.03 1.75
CA ALA A 73 -0.11 -1.88 2.46
C ALA A 73 -0.66 -0.57 1.91
N GLY A 74 -0.85 -0.53 0.59
CA GLY A 74 -1.13 0.68 -0.14
C GLY A 74 0.12 1.37 -0.67
N TYR A 75 -0.06 2.21 -1.67
CA TYR A 75 1.00 3.00 -2.28
C TYR A 75 0.45 4.27 -2.92
N CYS A 76 1.28 5.29 -3.06
CA CYS A 76 0.94 6.56 -3.69
C CYS A 76 1.63 6.73 -5.04
N ILE A 77 0.91 7.32 -6.00
CA ILE A 77 1.44 7.69 -7.31
C ILE A 77 1.21 9.19 -7.54
N SER A 78 2.23 9.89 -8.01
CA SER A 78 2.14 11.31 -8.38
C SER A 78 1.23 11.52 -9.60
N ARG A 79 0.78 12.76 -9.79
CA ARG A 79 -0.01 13.11 -10.98
C ARG A 79 0.84 12.94 -12.25
N ALA A 80 2.09 13.40 -12.22
CA ALA A 80 3.00 13.29 -13.36
C ALA A 80 3.25 11.84 -13.77
N LEU A 81 3.51 10.94 -12.81
CA LEU A 81 3.69 9.52 -13.10
C LEU A 81 2.41 8.88 -13.63
N ALA A 82 1.26 9.16 -13.03
CA ALA A 82 -0.03 8.63 -13.51
C ALA A 82 -0.30 9.04 -14.98
N LEU A 83 0.01 10.29 -15.35
CA LEU A 83 -0.12 10.75 -16.73
C LEU A 83 0.81 9.99 -17.70
N LYS A 84 2.04 9.68 -17.26
CA LYS A 84 2.98 8.85 -18.04
C LYS A 84 2.54 7.39 -18.18
N MET A 85 1.75 6.90 -17.23
CA MET A 85 1.16 5.56 -17.32
C MET A 85 0.01 5.49 -18.31
N LEU A 86 -0.72 6.59 -18.58
CA LEU A 86 -1.91 6.57 -19.43
C LEU A 86 -1.68 5.89 -20.79
N PRO A 87 -0.66 6.23 -21.60
CA PRO A 87 -0.48 5.60 -22.91
C PRO A 87 -0.23 4.08 -22.85
N ILE A 88 0.22 3.57 -21.70
CA ILE A 88 0.64 2.18 -21.47
C ILE A 88 -0.46 1.36 -20.80
N ALA A 89 -1.26 1.97 -19.93
CA ALA A 89 -2.18 1.28 -19.03
C ALA A 89 -3.67 1.62 -19.27
N SER A 90 -3.99 2.72 -19.95
CA SER A 90 -5.39 3.12 -20.17
C SER A 90 -6.07 2.32 -21.29
N GLY A 91 -7.40 2.44 -21.40
CA GLY A 91 -8.16 1.84 -22.49
C GLY A 91 -8.08 0.30 -22.54
N GLY A 92 -8.13 -0.36 -21.38
CA GLY A 92 -8.07 -1.83 -21.27
C GLY A 92 -6.64 -2.41 -21.33
N LYS A 93 -5.63 -1.62 -21.68
CA LYS A 93 -4.23 -2.10 -21.78
C LYS A 93 -3.69 -2.65 -20.46
N PHE A 94 -4.08 -2.08 -19.32
CA PHE A 94 -3.69 -2.60 -18.00
C PHE A 94 -4.12 -4.06 -17.83
N ILE A 95 -5.38 -4.37 -18.14
CA ILE A 95 -5.93 -5.74 -18.07
C ILE A 95 -5.16 -6.67 -19.02
N SER A 96 -4.91 -6.23 -20.26
CA SER A 96 -4.12 -7.02 -21.21
C SER A 96 -2.70 -7.31 -20.71
N ILE A 97 -2.08 -6.37 -19.98
CA ILE A 97 -0.78 -6.58 -19.34
C ILE A 97 -0.91 -7.60 -18.19
N CYS A 98 -1.90 -7.45 -17.30
CA CYS A 98 -2.17 -8.41 -16.21
C CYS A 98 -2.30 -9.83 -16.75
N GLU A 99 -3.12 -10.04 -17.78
CA GLU A 99 -3.32 -11.35 -18.42
C GLU A 99 -2.04 -11.88 -19.06
N LYS A 100 -1.27 -11.00 -19.72
CA LYS A 100 -0.02 -11.37 -20.39
C LYS A 100 1.05 -11.82 -19.41
N ILE A 101 1.26 -11.10 -18.31
CA ILE A 101 2.30 -11.43 -17.32
C ILE A 101 1.80 -12.39 -16.22
N ARG A 102 0.48 -12.59 -16.12
CA ARG A 102 -0.21 -13.46 -15.13
C ARG A 102 0.14 -13.10 -13.69
N LEU A 103 0.09 -11.81 -13.38
CA LEU A 103 0.33 -11.28 -12.04
C LEU A 103 -0.87 -10.46 -11.54
N PRO A 104 -1.05 -10.35 -10.21
CA PRO A 104 -2.06 -9.47 -9.62
C PRO A 104 -1.85 -7.99 -9.97
N ASP A 105 -2.87 -7.16 -9.74
CA ASP A 105 -2.86 -5.73 -10.11
C ASP A 105 -1.71 -4.95 -9.50
N ASP A 106 -1.37 -5.18 -8.22
CA ASP A 106 -0.27 -4.49 -7.56
C ASP A 106 1.10 -4.83 -8.17
N CYS A 107 1.31 -6.10 -8.50
CA CYS A 107 2.48 -6.56 -9.22
C CYS A 107 2.53 -5.98 -10.65
N THR A 108 1.39 -5.89 -11.34
CA THR A 108 1.30 -5.28 -12.68
C THR A 108 1.59 -3.78 -12.64
N MET A 109 1.16 -3.08 -11.59
CA MET A 109 1.53 -1.68 -11.36
C MET A 109 3.04 -1.51 -11.20
N GLY A 110 3.68 -2.36 -10.38
CA GLY A 110 5.15 -2.37 -10.27
C GLY A 110 5.85 -2.71 -11.59
N TYR A 111 5.33 -3.66 -12.36
CA TYR A 111 5.84 -4.00 -13.69
C TYR A 111 5.79 -2.79 -14.65
N ILE A 112 4.66 -2.07 -14.69
CA ILE A 112 4.52 -0.89 -15.55
C ILE A 112 5.47 0.22 -15.09
N ILE A 113 5.51 0.52 -13.79
CA ILE A 113 6.24 1.68 -13.26
C ILE A 113 7.75 1.41 -13.22
N GLU A 114 8.19 0.32 -12.60
CA GLU A 114 9.62 0.05 -12.45
C GLU A 114 10.23 -0.51 -13.73
N HIS A 115 9.56 -1.44 -14.41
CA HIS A 115 10.14 -2.09 -15.59
C HIS A 115 9.87 -1.35 -16.90
N ARG A 116 8.65 -0.86 -17.18
CA ARG A 116 8.38 -0.16 -18.45
C ARG A 116 8.75 1.32 -18.40
N LEU A 117 8.40 2.01 -17.31
CA LEU A 117 8.68 3.44 -17.14
C LEU A 117 10.04 3.74 -16.49
N GLN A 118 10.76 2.71 -16.01
CA GLN A 118 12.09 2.86 -15.39
C GLN A 118 12.07 3.84 -14.20
N ARG A 119 10.99 3.81 -13.42
CA ARG A 119 10.82 4.62 -12.20
C ARG A 119 10.85 3.74 -10.96
N PRO A 120 11.94 3.73 -10.18
CA PRO A 120 12.02 2.91 -8.98
C PRO A 120 11.07 3.44 -7.91
N MET A 121 10.52 2.54 -7.11
CA MET A 121 9.72 2.92 -5.96
C MET A 121 10.60 3.53 -4.85
N THR A 122 10.15 4.66 -4.32
CA THR A 122 10.61 5.22 -3.04
C THR A 122 9.94 4.45 -1.90
N VAL A 123 10.76 3.79 -1.08
CA VAL A 123 10.28 3.00 0.05
C VAL A 123 9.87 3.92 1.20
N ILE A 124 8.66 3.73 1.70
CA ILE A 124 8.09 4.39 2.87
C ILE A 124 7.74 3.31 3.89
N GLU A 125 8.47 3.27 5.01
CA GLU A 125 8.37 2.21 6.02
C GLU A 125 7.07 2.25 6.82
N GLU A 126 6.39 3.39 6.81
CA GLU A 126 5.15 3.64 7.55
C GLU A 126 3.89 3.08 6.87
N PHE A 127 4.01 2.49 5.68
CA PHE A 127 2.95 1.67 5.10
C PHE A 127 3.07 0.25 5.63
N HIS A 128 1.95 -0.41 5.96
CA HIS A 128 1.98 -1.74 6.56
C HIS A 128 0.96 -2.67 5.93
N SER A 129 1.42 -3.82 5.42
CA SER A 129 0.55 -4.84 4.84
C SER A 129 0.32 -6.00 5.79
N HIS A 130 -0.66 -6.84 5.49
CA HIS A 130 -0.89 -8.07 6.25
C HIS A 130 0.20 -9.14 6.07
N LEU A 131 1.19 -8.91 5.20
CA LEU A 131 2.36 -9.78 5.06
C LEU A 131 3.41 -9.52 6.14
N GLU A 132 3.23 -8.46 6.93
CA GLU A 132 4.09 -8.11 8.06
C GLU A 132 3.43 -8.53 9.38
N PRO A 133 4.20 -8.89 10.41
CA PRO A 133 3.65 -9.26 11.72
C PRO A 133 3.12 -8.02 12.45
N MET A 134 1.82 -7.72 12.29
CA MET A 134 1.17 -6.52 12.84
C MET A 134 1.31 -6.39 14.36
N LYS A 135 1.40 -7.53 15.06
CA LYS A 135 1.62 -7.58 16.52
C LYS A 135 2.95 -6.95 16.98
N PHE A 136 3.93 -6.78 16.08
CA PHE A 136 5.23 -6.19 16.40
C PHE A 136 5.31 -4.68 16.14
N LEU A 137 4.24 -4.08 15.59
CA LEU A 137 4.17 -2.63 15.52
C LEU A 137 3.95 -2.08 16.93
N HIS A 138 4.82 -1.16 17.34
CA HIS A 138 4.75 -0.57 18.67
C HIS A 138 3.68 0.53 18.73
N GLN A 139 2.82 0.45 19.75
CA GLN A 139 1.66 1.31 19.90
C GLN A 139 2.01 2.80 20.04
N ASP A 140 3.14 3.13 20.66
CA ASP A 140 3.68 4.50 20.77
C ASP A 140 3.97 5.13 19.39
N LYS A 141 4.28 4.31 18.38
CA LYS A 141 4.55 4.75 17.00
C LYS A 141 3.33 4.78 16.10
N PHE A 142 2.15 4.37 16.57
CA PHE A 142 0.97 4.25 15.69
C PHE A 142 0.55 5.58 15.05
N SER A 143 0.68 6.69 15.79
CA SER A 143 0.38 8.03 15.25
C SER A 143 1.30 8.46 14.10
N GLN A 144 2.44 7.80 13.94
CA GLN A 144 3.43 8.07 12.90
C GLN A 144 3.27 7.15 11.68
N GLN A 145 2.43 6.11 11.77
CA GLN A 145 2.21 5.18 10.66
C GLN A 145 1.16 5.72 9.68
N VAL A 146 1.27 5.34 8.41
CA VAL A 146 0.40 5.81 7.32
C VAL A 146 -0.76 4.84 7.11
N THR A 147 -0.47 3.55 7.04
CA THR A 147 -1.49 2.49 6.87
C THR A 147 -1.26 1.36 7.84
N PHE A 148 -2.32 0.60 8.09
CA PHE A 148 -2.29 -0.64 8.85
C PHE A 148 -3.09 -1.68 8.10
N SER A 149 -2.87 -2.95 8.41
CA SER A 149 -3.63 -4.04 7.83
C SER A 149 -3.95 -5.11 8.88
N TYR A 150 -4.79 -6.04 8.47
CA TYR A 150 -5.11 -7.26 9.21
C TYR A 150 -5.40 -8.37 8.20
N MET A 151 -5.23 -9.63 8.61
CA MET A 151 -5.62 -10.82 7.86
C MET A 151 -5.99 -11.94 8.80
N GLN A 152 -7.12 -12.59 8.53
CA GLN A 152 -7.52 -13.83 9.19
C GLN A 152 -7.09 -14.99 8.30
N TYR A 153 -6.18 -15.83 8.81
CA TYR A 153 -5.70 -17.03 8.10
C TYR A 153 -6.58 -18.24 8.39
N ALA A 154 -7.07 -18.36 9.63
CA ALA A 154 -7.95 -19.44 10.08
C ALA A 154 -8.84 -18.94 11.25
N LYS A 155 -9.72 -19.80 11.75
CA LYS A 155 -10.70 -19.48 12.82
C LYS A 155 -10.07 -18.75 14.02
N ASP A 156 -8.86 -19.12 14.42
CA ASP A 156 -8.14 -18.53 15.56
C ASP A 156 -6.74 -17.99 15.21
N VAL A 157 -6.38 -17.93 13.93
CA VAL A 157 -5.07 -17.45 13.47
C VAL A 157 -5.27 -16.13 12.74
N VAL A 158 -5.05 -15.02 13.46
CA VAL A 158 -5.28 -13.67 12.94
C VAL A 158 -4.00 -12.84 13.09
N ASN A 159 -3.55 -12.24 11.98
CA ASN A 159 -2.57 -11.18 11.99
C ASN A 159 -3.27 -9.84 12.11
N ARG A 160 -3.12 -9.18 13.26
CA ARG A 160 -3.71 -7.88 13.59
C ARG A 160 -2.83 -7.18 14.63
N LEU A 161 -3.11 -5.89 14.87
CA LEU A 161 -2.39 -5.10 15.85
C LEU A 161 -2.58 -5.65 17.27
N ASN A 162 -1.59 -5.41 18.13
CA ASN A 162 -1.70 -5.70 19.55
C ASN A 162 -2.20 -4.44 20.28
N ILE A 163 -3.51 -4.36 20.52
CA ILE A 163 -4.16 -3.24 21.23
C ILE A 163 -5.12 -3.81 22.26
N GLU A 164 -4.94 -3.43 23.52
CA GLU A 164 -5.83 -3.75 24.63
C GLU A 164 -6.89 -2.64 24.75
N SER A 165 -8.09 -2.88 24.22
CA SER A 165 -9.22 -1.95 24.29
C SER A 165 -10.54 -2.72 24.21
N PHE A 166 -11.21 -2.75 23.06
CA PHE A 166 -12.47 -3.46 22.88
C PHE A 166 -12.30 -4.99 22.93
N ASP A 167 -13.39 -5.72 23.25
CA ASP A 167 -13.42 -7.17 23.13
C ASP A 167 -13.27 -7.61 21.66
N THR A 168 -12.67 -8.78 21.43
CA THR A 168 -12.41 -9.29 20.07
C THR A 168 -13.68 -9.66 19.30
N SER A 169 -14.80 -9.90 19.97
CA SER A 169 -16.11 -10.08 19.34
C SER A 169 -16.67 -8.80 18.73
N VAL A 170 -16.32 -7.64 19.31
CA VAL A 170 -16.73 -6.31 18.86
C VAL A 170 -15.75 -5.75 17.84
N ASP A 171 -14.44 -5.91 18.09
CA ASP A 171 -13.38 -5.38 17.23
C ASP A 171 -12.38 -6.49 16.83
N PRO A 172 -12.79 -7.41 15.94
CA PRO A 172 -11.95 -8.52 15.52
C PRO A 172 -10.70 -8.08 14.74
N THR A 173 -10.71 -6.89 14.13
CA THR A 173 -9.60 -6.37 13.31
C THR A 173 -8.64 -5.46 14.09
N ARG A 174 -9.05 -5.00 15.27
CA ARG A 174 -8.40 -3.95 16.08
C ARG A 174 -8.46 -2.55 15.48
N PHE A 175 -9.25 -2.33 14.43
CA PHE A 175 -9.31 -1.02 13.78
C PHE A 175 -10.17 -0.02 14.55
N LEU A 176 -11.19 -0.48 15.29
CA LEU A 176 -11.95 0.41 16.17
C LEU A 176 -11.10 0.83 17.38
N SER A 177 -10.35 -0.12 17.96
CA SER A 177 -9.37 0.12 19.02
C SER A 177 -8.29 1.10 18.55
N LEU A 178 -7.73 0.89 17.35
CA LEU A 178 -6.76 1.81 16.76
C LEU A 178 -7.35 3.21 16.52
N HIS A 179 -8.58 3.27 16.01
CA HIS A 179 -9.28 4.54 15.82
C HIS A 179 -9.40 5.29 17.14
N CYS A 180 -9.87 4.63 18.20
CA CYS A 180 -10.04 5.26 19.50
C CYS A 180 -8.72 5.64 20.16
N LEU A 181 -7.64 4.89 19.91
CA LEU A 181 -6.31 5.28 20.35
C LEU A 181 -5.81 6.56 19.65
N LEU A 182 -6.02 6.68 18.34
CA LEU A 182 -5.56 7.83 17.56
C LEU A 182 -6.46 9.06 17.73
N PHE A 183 -7.76 8.82 17.97
CA PHE A 183 -8.81 9.82 18.04
C PHE A 183 -9.71 9.61 19.28
N PRO A 184 -9.18 9.78 20.51
CA PRO A 184 -9.89 9.44 21.75
C PRO A 184 -11.08 10.36 22.06
N TYR A 185 -11.30 11.42 21.28
CA TYR A 185 -12.34 12.42 21.51
C TYR A 185 -13.72 12.01 21.00
N PHE A 186 -13.84 10.87 20.30
CA PHE A 186 -15.14 10.35 19.86
C PHE A 186 -15.90 9.71 21.03
N THR A 187 -17.20 9.95 21.12
CA THR A 187 -18.03 9.57 22.28
C THR A 187 -18.20 8.05 22.46
N TYR A 188 -18.03 7.27 21.39
CA TYR A 188 -18.10 5.80 21.43
C TYR A 188 -16.77 5.15 21.82
N CYS A 189 -15.70 5.94 22.00
CA CYS A 189 -14.43 5.41 22.45
C CYS A 189 -14.43 5.19 23.97
N PRO A 190 -13.95 4.03 24.45
CA PRO A 190 -13.82 3.77 25.87
C PRO A 190 -12.87 4.82 26.47
N LYS A 191 -13.22 5.29 27.67
CA LYS A 191 -12.43 6.24 28.44
C LYS A 191 -11.40 5.52 29.30
#